data_AF-A0A1M6QV33-F1
#
_entry.id   AF-A0A1M6QV33-F1
#
_cell.length_a   1.000
_cell.length_b   1.000
_cell.length_c   1.000
_cell.angle_alpha   90.00
_cell.angle_beta   90.00
_cell.angle_gamma   90.00
#
_symmetry.space_group_name_H-M   'P 1'
#
loop_
_entity.id
_entity.type
_entity.pdbx_description
1 polymer ?
#
loop_
_entity_poly.entity_id
_entity_poly.type
_entity_poly.pdbx_seq_one_letter_code
_entity_poly.pdbx_strand_id
1 'polypeptide(L)'
;MLYVEEGELEAFDNEDILYNIPQGSLIGVSSVMEGSAFAYSVRAGKPSTIIKIGPSSMAQVLKQVPPWMLATINSLSQKAKQQKAAAQQPLFSSTLESLALFLAVKANGKPLDTEPTLREYLWQSRANADKANQALKELIRRKFVKLEAGENGEQNAKMRLVKPKLFRILVEYLQSERRGETYPAYGLSKRERACLEFLGLENSLFTRTRDEWIQYLKISCPDADIIIVIKFLELGIFSEIPESPKLFLETSVLDKYLNAIHGEHNIRGLL
;
A
#
# COMPACT_ATOMS: atom_id res chain seq x y z
N MET A 1 -11.03 -22.08 32.26
CA MET A 1 -10.60 -20.83 32.88
C MET A 1 -9.86 -21.16 34.17
N LEU A 2 -8.85 -20.39 34.55
CA LEU A 2 -8.10 -20.58 35.78
C LEU A 2 -8.21 -19.30 36.63
N TYR A 3 -8.30 -19.47 37.94
CA TYR A 3 -8.15 -18.38 38.90
C TYR A 3 -6.90 -18.63 39.73
N VAL A 4 -6.06 -17.60 39.86
CA VAL A 4 -4.84 -17.66 40.68
C VAL A 4 -5.22 -17.32 42.11
N GLU A 5 -5.35 -18.34 42.95
CA GLU A 5 -5.74 -18.16 44.34
C GLU A 5 -4.57 -17.68 45.20
N GLU A 6 -3.38 -18.23 44.97
CA GLU A 6 -2.14 -17.86 45.64
C GLU A 6 -0.95 -18.00 44.68
N GLY A 7 0.09 -17.18 44.88
CA GLY A 7 1.32 -17.21 44.08
C GLY A 7 1.27 -16.33 42.82
N GLU A 8 2.10 -16.69 41.84
CA GLU A 8 2.33 -15.92 40.62
C GLU A 8 2.64 -16.87 39.46
N LEU A 9 1.93 -16.67 38.35
CA LEU A 9 2.15 -17.43 37.11
C LEU A 9 2.86 -16.56 36.07
N GLU A 10 3.48 -17.19 35.09
CA GLU A 10 4.13 -16.54 33.96
C GLU A 10 3.41 -16.92 32.67
N ALA A 11 3.05 -15.91 31.86
CA ALA A 11 2.59 -16.09 30.49
C ALA A 11 3.79 -16.11 29.54
N PHE A 12 3.87 -17.10 28.66
CA PHE A 12 4.95 -17.22 27.69
C PHE A 12 4.46 -17.63 26.30
N ASP A 13 5.20 -17.19 25.29
CA ASP A 13 5.09 -17.64 23.90
C ASP A 13 6.43 -18.25 23.50
N ASN A 14 6.43 -19.55 23.22
CA ASN A 14 7.64 -20.39 23.13
C ASN A 14 8.51 -20.33 24.39
N GLU A 15 9.58 -19.53 24.38
CA GLU A 15 10.52 -19.37 25.52
C GLU A 15 10.52 -17.96 26.12
N ASP A 16 9.89 -16.98 25.47
CA ASP A 16 9.89 -15.59 25.93
C ASP A 16 8.77 -15.36 26.93
N ILE A 17 9.13 -14.82 28.10
CA ILE A 17 8.17 -14.36 29.10
C ILE A 17 7.49 -13.10 28.56
N LEU A 18 6.19 -13.18 28.35
CA LEU A 18 5.38 -12.05 27.90
C LEU A 18 5.07 -11.12 29.08
N TYR A 19 4.56 -11.69 30.18
CA TYR A 19 4.20 -10.96 31.40
C TYR A 19 3.90 -11.93 32.55
N ASN A 20 3.93 -11.39 33.77
CA ASN A 20 3.56 -12.11 34.98
C ASN A 20 2.07 -11.93 35.30
N ILE A 21 1.46 -12.96 35.87
CA ILE A 21 0.05 -13.05 36.23
C ILE A 21 -0.04 -13.15 37.76
N PRO A 22 -0.42 -12.07 38.45
CA PRO A 22 -0.44 -12.03 39.92
C PRO A 22 -1.64 -12.78 40.49
N GLN A 23 -1.58 -13.04 41.80
CA GLN A 23 -2.71 -13.49 42.61
C GLN A 23 -3.98 -12.66 42.36
N GLY A 24 -5.14 -13.32 42.33
CA GLY A 24 -6.44 -12.71 42.04
C GLY A 24 -6.78 -12.62 40.55
N SER A 25 -5.86 -13.01 39.67
CA SER A 25 -6.08 -12.96 38.23
C SER A 25 -6.95 -14.12 37.72
N LEU A 26 -7.81 -13.81 36.74
CA LEU A 26 -8.59 -14.77 35.96
C LEU A 26 -7.95 -14.94 34.57
N ILE A 27 -7.68 -16.20 34.20
CA ILE A 27 -6.97 -16.55 32.97
C ILE A 27 -7.89 -17.36 32.05
N GLY A 28 -7.95 -16.96 30.77
CA GLY A 28 -8.75 -17.67 29.75
C GLY A 28 -10.23 -17.33 29.78
N VAL A 29 -10.59 -16.13 30.26
CA VAL A 29 -11.97 -15.63 30.21
C VAL A 29 -12.44 -15.54 28.75
N SER A 30 -11.62 -14.95 27.87
CA SER A 30 -11.90 -14.87 26.43
C SER A 30 -11.97 -16.26 25.79
N SER A 31 -11.04 -17.15 26.11
CA SER A 31 -11.05 -18.54 25.62
C SER A 31 -12.35 -19.30 25.95
N VAL A 32 -12.90 -19.11 27.15
CA VAL A 32 -14.17 -19.73 27.55
C VAL A 32 -15.38 -19.05 26.91
N MET A 33 -15.39 -17.73 26.82
CA MET A 33 -16.50 -16.97 26.22
C MET A 33 -16.57 -17.12 24.70
N GLU A 34 -15.42 -17.28 24.04
CA GLU A 34 -15.30 -17.28 22.58
C GLU A 34 -15.00 -18.67 21.99
N GLY A 35 -14.77 -19.68 22.83
CA GLY A 35 -14.43 -21.05 22.40
C GLY A 35 -13.05 -21.16 21.73
N SER A 36 -12.14 -20.22 22.00
CA SER A 36 -10.81 -20.14 21.40
C SER A 36 -9.74 -20.77 22.30
N ALA A 37 -8.67 -21.28 21.70
CA ALA A 37 -7.49 -21.72 22.45
C ALA A 37 -6.84 -20.53 23.18
N PHE A 38 -6.09 -20.80 24.25
CA PHE A 38 -5.30 -19.77 24.91
C PHE A 38 -4.27 -19.19 23.94
N ALA A 39 -4.12 -17.87 23.94
CA ALA A 39 -3.18 -17.19 23.05
C ALA A 39 -1.71 -17.33 23.49
N TYR A 40 -1.46 -17.92 24.64
CA TYR A 40 -0.15 -18.09 25.28
C TYR A 40 -0.21 -19.29 26.23
N SER A 41 0.96 -19.84 26.55
CA SER A 41 1.10 -20.89 27.55
C SER A 41 1.33 -20.28 28.93
N VAL A 42 1.00 -21.02 29.99
CA VAL A 42 1.10 -20.55 31.38
C VAL A 42 1.88 -21.56 32.22
N ARG A 43 2.85 -21.08 33.01
CA ARG A 43 3.63 -21.89 33.95
C ARG A 43 3.67 -21.21 35.31
N ALA A 44 3.97 -21.98 36.34
CA ALA A 44 4.21 -21.43 37.67
C ALA A 44 5.59 -20.75 37.68
N GLY A 45 5.64 -19.43 37.85
CA GLY A 45 6.88 -18.69 38.12
C GLY A 45 7.31 -18.80 39.58
N LYS A 46 6.32 -18.99 40.48
CA LYS A 46 6.49 -19.31 41.91
C LYS A 46 5.53 -20.44 42.31
N PRO A 47 5.76 -21.12 43.45
CA PRO A 47 4.75 -22.01 44.02
C PRO A 47 3.39 -21.30 44.07
N SER A 48 2.40 -21.89 43.39
CA SER A 48 1.11 -21.24 43.15
C SER A 48 -0.04 -22.22 43.30
N THR A 49 -1.15 -21.72 43.83
CA THR A 49 -2.41 -22.45 43.97
C THR A 49 -3.38 -21.93 42.92
N ILE A 50 -3.89 -22.82 42.07
CA ILE A 50 -4.81 -22.48 40.99
C ILE A 50 -6.15 -23.19 41.15
N ILE A 51 -7.24 -22.45 40.96
CA ILE A 51 -8.58 -22.99 40.88
C ILE A 51 -8.95 -23.16 39.41
N LYS A 52 -9.24 -24.40 39.00
CA LYS A 52 -9.72 -24.70 37.65
C LYS A 52 -11.23 -24.54 37.60
N ILE A 53 -11.69 -23.52 36.86
CA ILE A 53 -13.10 -23.28 36.60
C ILE A 53 -13.47 -23.97 35.29
N GLY A 54 -14.22 -25.06 35.40
CA GLY A 54 -14.67 -25.88 34.30
C GLY A 54 -15.90 -25.31 33.57
N PRO A 55 -16.22 -25.81 32.36
CA PRO A 55 -17.35 -25.32 31.56
C PRO A 55 -18.71 -25.48 32.26
N SER A 56 -18.91 -26.55 33.04
CA SER A 56 -20.16 -26.84 33.75
C SER A 56 -20.43 -25.84 34.89
N SER A 57 -19.41 -25.54 35.71
CA SER A 57 -19.50 -24.54 36.77
C SER A 57 -19.76 -23.14 36.20
N MET A 58 -19.09 -22.80 35.09
CA MET A 58 -19.32 -21.54 34.40
C MET A 58 -20.75 -21.44 33.85
N ALA A 59 -21.28 -22.50 33.23
CA ALA A 59 -22.65 -22.52 32.73
C ALA A 59 -23.70 -22.36 33.85
N GLN A 60 -23.46 -22.90 35.04
CA GLN A 60 -24.33 -22.68 36.20
C GLN A 60 -24.33 -21.22 36.66
N VAL A 61 -23.16 -20.59 36.71
CA VAL A 61 -23.04 -19.16 37.08
C VAL A 61 -23.71 -18.28 36.01
N LEU A 62 -23.45 -18.55 34.73
CA LEU A 62 -24.02 -17.78 33.61
C LEU A 62 -25.55 -17.88 33.54
N LYS A 63 -26.17 -18.98 34.00
CA LYS A 63 -27.64 -19.08 34.12
C LYS A 63 -28.25 -18.11 35.14
N GLN A 64 -27.46 -17.64 36.10
CA GLN A 64 -27.90 -16.67 37.12
C GLN A 64 -27.65 -15.22 36.69
N VAL A 65 -26.90 -15.01 35.59
CA VAL A 65 -26.59 -13.68 35.07
C VAL A 65 -27.78 -13.16 34.25
N PRO A 66 -28.21 -11.90 34.42
CA PRO A 66 -29.27 -11.32 33.62
C PRO A 66 -28.96 -11.35 32.11
N PRO A 67 -29.95 -11.68 31.24
CA PRO A 67 -29.74 -11.80 29.80
C PRO A 67 -29.11 -10.56 29.12
N TRP A 68 -29.46 -9.36 29.60
CA TRP A 68 -28.93 -8.10 29.05
C TRP A 68 -27.41 -7.96 29.28
N MET A 69 -26.91 -8.47 30.41
CA MET A 69 -25.48 -8.43 30.74
C MET A 69 -24.69 -9.40 29.85
N LEU A 70 -25.22 -10.61 29.61
CA LEU A 70 -24.64 -11.57 28.66
C LEU A 70 -24.60 -11.03 27.23
N ALA A 71 -25.69 -10.40 26.78
CA ALA A 71 -25.75 -9.75 25.47
C ALA A 71 -24.69 -8.64 25.33
N THR A 72 -24.48 -7.86 26.40
CA THR A 72 -23.49 -6.78 26.43
C THR A 72 -22.07 -7.33 26.35
N ILE A 73 -21.75 -8.36 27.14
CA ILE A 73 -20.43 -9.01 27.12
C ILE A 73 -20.14 -9.60 25.74
N ASN A 74 -21.10 -10.32 25.15
CA ASN A 74 -20.94 -10.92 23.82
C ASN A 74 -20.72 -9.85 22.73
N SER A 75 -21.48 -8.74 22.80
CA SER A 75 -21.32 -7.62 21.88
C SER A 75 -19.93 -6.98 21.98
N LEU A 76 -19.41 -6.81 23.21
CA LEU A 76 -18.06 -6.28 23.44
C LEU A 76 -16.98 -7.23 22.94
N SER A 77 -17.09 -8.53 23.20
CA SER A 77 -16.19 -9.56 22.68
C SER A 77 -16.18 -9.60 21.15
N GLN A 78 -17.35 -9.54 20.50
CA GLN A 78 -17.45 -9.52 19.05
C GLN A 78 -16.78 -8.27 18.46
N LYS A 79 -17.00 -7.10 19.07
CA LYS A 79 -16.36 -5.85 18.66
C LYS A 79 -14.84 -5.91 18.83
N ALA A 80 -14.35 -6.45 19.94
CA ALA A 80 -12.92 -6.65 20.18
C ALA A 80 -12.30 -7.60 19.15
N LYS A 81 -13.01 -8.69 18.79
CA LYS A 81 -12.58 -9.62 17.74
C LYS A 81 -12.49 -8.96 16.37
N GLN A 82 -13.50 -8.16 16.01
CA GLN A 82 -13.49 -7.39 14.75
C GLN A 82 -12.35 -6.37 14.73
N GLN A 83 -12.11 -5.66 15.83
CA GLN A 83 -11.00 -4.71 15.94
C GLN A 83 -9.63 -5.41 15.83
N LYS A 84 -9.45 -6.56 16.48
CA LYS A 84 -8.23 -7.37 16.39
C LYS A 84 -8.01 -7.88 14.96
N ALA A 85 -9.06 -8.34 14.30
CA ALA A 85 -8.98 -8.77 12.90
C ALA A 85 -8.64 -7.59 11.97
N ALA A 86 -9.32 -6.45 12.13
CA ALA A 86 -9.04 -5.23 11.36
C ALA A 86 -7.63 -4.68 11.59
N ALA A 87 -7.08 -4.85 12.80
CA ALA A 87 -5.70 -4.48 13.12
C ALA A 87 -4.65 -5.32 12.36
N GLN A 88 -5.02 -6.49 11.85
CA GLN A 88 -4.16 -7.38 11.08
C GLN A 88 -4.37 -7.29 9.56
N GLN A 89 -5.44 -6.62 9.11
CA GLN A 89 -5.72 -6.49 7.68
C GLN A 89 -4.84 -5.39 7.05
N PRO A 90 -4.34 -5.62 5.82
CA PRO A 90 -3.65 -4.58 5.05
C PRO A 90 -4.56 -3.38 4.79
N LEU A 91 -3.97 -2.19 4.76
CA LEU A 91 -4.69 -0.93 4.50
C LEU A 91 -4.91 -0.66 3.00
N PHE A 92 -4.69 -1.64 2.14
CA PHE A 92 -4.67 -1.50 0.69
C PHE A 92 -5.27 -2.74 0.01
N SER A 93 -5.70 -2.57 -1.24
CA SER A 93 -6.28 -3.63 -2.07
C SER A 93 -5.25 -4.37 -2.93
N SER A 94 -4.14 -3.72 -3.33
CA SER A 94 -3.06 -4.32 -4.12
C SER A 94 -1.69 -4.08 -3.47
N THR A 95 -0.97 -5.17 -3.18
CA THR A 95 0.38 -5.11 -2.60
C THR A 95 1.38 -4.45 -3.55
N LEU A 96 1.25 -4.70 -4.86
CA LEU A 96 2.11 -4.08 -5.87
C LEU A 96 1.90 -2.57 -5.94
N GLU A 97 0.64 -2.14 -5.96
CA GLU A 97 0.29 -0.71 -5.97
C GLU A 97 0.80 -0.01 -4.70
N SER A 98 0.55 -0.60 -3.53
CA SER A 98 0.97 -0.03 -2.25
C SER A 98 2.49 0.05 -2.12
N LEU A 99 3.22 -1.01 -2.49
CA LEU A 99 4.68 -1.01 -2.48
C LEU A 99 5.25 -0.01 -3.48
N ALA A 100 4.69 0.09 -4.69
CA ALA A 100 5.14 1.05 -5.69
C ALA A 100 4.96 2.50 -5.20
N LEU A 101 3.82 2.80 -4.57
CA LEU A 101 3.56 4.12 -3.98
C LEU A 101 4.53 4.43 -2.83
N PHE A 102 4.78 3.47 -1.94
CA PHE A 102 5.73 3.62 -0.84
C PHE A 102 7.14 3.94 -1.34
N LEU A 103 7.62 3.20 -2.35
CA LEU A 103 8.93 3.43 -2.96
C LEU A 103 8.99 4.76 -3.72
N ALA A 104 7.89 5.20 -4.34
CA ALA A 104 7.81 6.51 -5.01
C ALA A 104 8.06 7.67 -4.04
N VAL A 105 7.55 7.56 -2.81
CA VAL A 105 7.72 8.59 -1.76
C VAL A 105 9.13 8.57 -1.18
N LYS A 106 9.74 7.38 -1.05
CA LYS A 106 11.12 7.22 -0.54
C LYS A 106 12.20 7.56 -1.56
N ALA A 107 11.84 7.76 -2.84
CA ALA A 107 12.80 8.04 -3.89
C ALA A 107 13.51 9.40 -3.69
N ASN A 108 14.77 9.35 -3.27
CA ASN A 108 15.62 10.52 -3.04
C ASN A 108 16.88 10.55 -3.93
N GLY A 109 16.91 9.73 -4.99
CA GLY A 109 18.04 9.61 -5.91
C GLY A 109 19.22 8.77 -5.40
N LYS A 110 19.16 8.26 -4.16
CA LYS A 110 20.17 7.36 -3.59
C LYS A 110 19.64 5.92 -3.49
N PRO A 111 20.52 4.91 -3.51
CA PRO A 111 20.14 3.54 -3.17
C PRO A 111 19.61 3.45 -1.73
N LEU A 112 18.57 2.66 -1.53
CA LEU A 112 17.95 2.39 -0.23
C LEU A 112 18.47 1.06 0.32
N ASP A 113 18.52 0.89 1.64
CA ASP A 113 18.80 -0.42 2.24
C ASP A 113 17.60 -1.34 2.07
N THR A 114 17.78 -2.48 1.38
CA THR A 114 16.67 -3.35 0.95
C THR A 114 15.88 -3.89 2.15
N GLU A 115 16.56 -4.53 3.10
CA GLU A 115 15.89 -5.19 4.23
C GLU A 115 15.21 -4.18 5.18
N PRO A 116 15.88 -3.09 5.64
CA PRO A 116 15.23 -2.07 6.46
C PRO A 116 14.02 -1.44 5.76
N THR A 117 14.12 -1.16 4.46
CA THR A 117 13.04 -0.54 3.68
C THR A 117 11.82 -1.47 3.60
N LEU A 118 12.04 -2.77 3.34
CA LEU A 118 10.94 -3.73 3.34
C LEU A 118 10.34 -3.91 4.73
N ARG A 119 11.16 -3.98 5.78
CA ARG A 119 10.67 -4.09 7.16
C ARG A 119 9.81 -2.89 7.55
N GLU A 120 10.22 -1.68 7.19
CA GLU A 120 9.43 -0.46 7.37
C GLU A 120 8.10 -0.54 6.62
N TYR A 121 8.12 -0.96 5.35
CA TYR A 121 6.91 -1.12 4.55
C TYR A 121 5.94 -2.14 5.18
N LEU A 122 6.43 -3.31 5.60
CA LEU A 122 5.60 -4.35 6.23
C LEU A 122 4.97 -3.84 7.52
N TRP A 123 5.71 -3.08 8.33
CA TRP A 123 5.20 -2.50 9.57
C TRP A 123 4.11 -1.45 9.32
N GLN A 124 4.31 -0.52 8.38
CA GLN A 124 3.33 0.54 8.09
C GLN A 124 2.07 0.00 7.40
N SER A 125 2.26 -0.90 6.44
CA SER A 125 1.19 -1.35 5.54
C SER A 125 0.46 -2.61 6.04
N ARG A 126 1.05 -3.32 7.00
CA ARG A 126 0.62 -4.64 7.50
C ARG A 126 0.52 -5.66 6.37
N ALA A 127 1.31 -5.49 5.32
CA ALA A 127 1.37 -6.42 4.21
C ALA A 127 1.91 -7.78 4.67
N ASN A 128 1.45 -8.85 4.02
CA ASN A 128 2.07 -10.16 4.15
C ASN A 128 3.46 -10.13 3.47
N ALA A 129 4.48 -10.68 4.15
CA ALA A 129 5.87 -10.67 3.69
C ALA A 129 6.07 -11.35 2.33
N ASP A 130 5.41 -12.48 2.09
CA ASP A 130 5.51 -13.21 0.82
C ASP A 130 4.93 -12.40 -0.34
N LYS A 131 3.77 -11.77 -0.12
CA LYS A 131 3.16 -10.87 -1.11
C LYS A 131 4.02 -9.64 -1.40
N ALA A 132 4.65 -9.07 -0.37
CA ALA A 132 5.56 -7.93 -0.53
C ALA A 132 6.80 -8.34 -1.34
N ASN A 133 7.37 -9.51 -1.06
CA ASN A 133 8.51 -10.05 -1.80
C ASN A 133 8.15 -10.38 -3.25
N GLN A 134 6.94 -10.90 -3.52
CA GLN A 134 6.44 -11.09 -4.88
C GLN A 134 6.29 -9.76 -5.62
N ALA A 135 5.72 -8.74 -4.98
CA ALA A 135 5.61 -7.41 -5.55
C ALA A 135 7.00 -6.81 -5.86
N LEU A 136 7.98 -6.96 -4.96
CA LEU A 136 9.35 -6.51 -5.20
C LEU A 136 9.98 -7.24 -6.39
N LYS A 137 9.82 -8.57 -6.48
CA LYS A 137 10.33 -9.35 -7.63
C LYS A 137 9.73 -8.86 -8.95
N GLU A 138 8.45 -8.51 -8.95
CA GLU A 138 7.80 -7.96 -10.14
C GLU A 138 8.38 -6.59 -10.53
N LEU A 139 8.60 -5.71 -9.55
CA LEU A 139 9.27 -4.41 -9.77
C LEU A 139 10.70 -4.58 -10.32
N ILE A 140 11.43 -5.60 -9.86
CA ILE A 140 12.77 -5.93 -10.37
C ILE A 140 12.68 -6.44 -11.82
N ARG A 141 11.78 -7.40 -12.09
CA ARG A 141 11.55 -7.97 -13.43
C ARG A 141 11.24 -6.88 -14.46
N ARG A 142 10.46 -5.88 -14.06
CA ARG A 142 10.08 -4.73 -14.89
C ARG A 142 11.11 -3.60 -14.91
N LYS A 143 12.28 -3.78 -14.29
CA LYS A 143 13.39 -2.81 -14.25
C LYS A 143 13.03 -1.49 -13.55
N PHE A 144 12.05 -1.48 -12.65
CA PHE A 144 11.81 -0.35 -11.75
C PHE A 144 12.86 -0.29 -10.64
N VAL A 145 13.28 -1.47 -10.20
CA VAL A 145 14.22 -1.68 -9.11
C VAL A 145 15.40 -2.49 -9.62
N LYS A 146 16.61 -2.13 -9.19
CA LYS A 146 17.81 -2.94 -9.33
C LYS A 146 18.40 -3.20 -7.95
N LEU A 147 18.69 -4.46 -7.65
CA LEU A 147 19.40 -4.83 -6.44
C LEU A 147 20.91 -4.71 -6.69
N GLU A 148 21.62 -4.15 -5.72
CA GLU A 148 23.06 -3.90 -5.74
C GLU A 148 23.68 -4.50 -4.47
N ALA A 149 24.96 -4.88 -4.55
CA ALA A 149 25.69 -5.36 -3.37
C ALA A 149 25.91 -4.22 -2.37
N GLY A 150 25.95 -4.57 -1.08
CA GLY A 150 26.31 -3.64 -0.02
C GLY A 150 27.79 -3.29 -0.03
N GLU A 151 28.18 -2.30 0.76
CA GLU A 151 29.58 -1.88 0.92
C GLU A 151 30.47 -3.03 1.43
N ASN A 152 29.88 -3.97 2.17
CA ASN A 152 30.56 -5.16 2.70
C ASN A 152 30.52 -6.38 1.76
N GLY A 153 30.05 -6.22 0.51
CA GLY A 153 29.93 -7.32 -0.46
C GLY A 153 28.69 -8.21 -0.28
N GLU A 154 27.81 -7.88 0.67
CA GLU A 154 26.53 -8.56 0.88
C GLU A 154 25.65 -8.43 -0.37
N GLN A 155 25.23 -9.56 -0.94
CA GLN A 155 24.38 -9.55 -2.13
C GLN A 155 23.01 -8.95 -1.82
N ASN A 156 22.48 -8.14 -2.74
CA ASN A 156 21.14 -7.54 -2.67
C ASN A 156 20.88 -6.61 -1.45
N ALA A 157 21.93 -6.19 -0.75
CA ALA A 157 21.78 -5.33 0.42
C ALA A 157 21.22 -3.94 0.08
N LYS A 158 21.47 -3.43 -1.14
CA LYS A 158 21.00 -2.12 -1.60
C LYS A 158 19.97 -2.26 -2.72
N MET A 159 19.00 -1.35 -2.72
CA MET A 159 17.93 -1.24 -3.69
C MET A 159 18.00 0.12 -4.39
N ARG A 160 18.34 0.11 -5.68
CA ARG A 160 18.34 1.30 -6.53
C ARG A 160 17.02 1.41 -7.27
N LEU A 161 16.33 2.53 -7.08
CA LEU A 161 15.13 2.88 -7.84
C LEU A 161 15.57 3.47 -9.20
N VAL A 162 15.47 2.66 -10.26
CA VAL A 162 16.03 3.00 -11.59
C VAL A 162 15.22 4.09 -12.28
N LYS A 163 13.90 4.04 -12.16
CA LYS A 163 12.97 5.00 -12.78
C LYS A 163 11.97 5.56 -11.77
N PRO A 164 12.40 6.45 -10.84
CA PRO A 164 11.56 6.98 -9.77
C PRO A 164 10.23 7.58 -10.24
N LYS A 165 10.26 8.36 -11.34
CA LYS A 165 9.06 9.00 -11.90
C LYS A 165 8.01 7.99 -12.37
N LEU A 166 8.42 6.80 -12.82
CA LEU A 166 7.49 5.80 -13.31
C LEU A 166 6.67 5.14 -12.19
N PHE A 167 7.11 5.17 -10.92
CA PHE A 167 6.38 4.50 -9.85
C PHE A 167 4.98 5.12 -9.63
N ARG A 168 4.85 6.45 -9.69
CA ARG A 168 3.54 7.10 -9.60
C ARG A 168 2.66 6.77 -10.81
N ILE A 169 3.25 6.75 -12.00
CA ILE A 169 2.55 6.38 -13.24
C ILE A 169 2.06 4.93 -13.17
N LEU A 170 2.87 4.02 -12.62
CA LEU A 170 2.48 2.63 -12.39
C LEU A 170 1.27 2.53 -11.45
N VAL A 171 1.25 3.31 -10.36
CA VAL A 171 0.12 3.34 -9.42
C VAL A 171 -1.16 3.78 -10.13
N GLU A 172 -1.11 4.89 -10.86
CA GLU A 172 -2.26 5.40 -11.61
C GLU A 172 -2.74 4.43 -12.70
N TYR A 173 -1.81 3.76 -13.39
CA TYR A 173 -2.10 2.72 -14.38
C TYR A 173 -2.87 1.56 -13.74
N LEU A 174 -2.37 1.00 -12.63
CA LEU A 174 -3.01 -0.10 -11.91
C LEU A 174 -4.41 0.29 -11.38
N GLN A 175 -4.60 1.55 -10.98
CA GLN A 175 -5.91 2.06 -10.57
C GLN A 175 -6.88 2.15 -11.75
N SER A 176 -6.41 2.59 -12.92
CA SER A 176 -7.23 2.69 -14.14
C SER A 176 -7.67 1.29 -14.62
N GLU A 177 -6.73 0.33 -14.68
CA GLU A 177 -7.01 -1.06 -15.04
C GLU A 177 -8.03 -1.70 -14.09
N ARG A 178 -7.91 -1.46 -12.76
CA ARG A 178 -8.90 -1.96 -11.78
C ARG A 178 -10.31 -1.41 -12.03
N ARG A 179 -10.43 -0.18 -12.54
CA ARG A 179 -11.71 0.44 -12.90
C ARG A 179 -12.22 0.00 -14.28
N GLY A 180 -11.44 -0.77 -15.04
CA GLY A 180 -11.75 -1.12 -16.43
C GLY A 180 -11.56 0.05 -17.39
N GLU A 181 -10.83 1.09 -16.97
CA GLU A 181 -10.58 2.30 -17.75
C GLU A 181 -9.23 2.18 -18.47
N THR A 182 -9.15 2.68 -19.70
CA THR A 182 -7.86 2.80 -20.39
C THR A 182 -7.06 3.94 -19.77
N TYR A 183 -5.84 3.65 -19.32
CA TYR A 183 -4.96 4.70 -18.80
C TYR A 183 -4.74 5.78 -19.89
N PRO A 184 -4.97 7.07 -19.62
CA PRO A 184 -5.09 8.08 -20.67
C PRO A 184 -3.88 8.18 -21.61
N ALA A 185 -2.65 8.01 -21.09
CA ALA A 185 -1.44 8.02 -21.90
C ALA A 185 -1.40 6.90 -22.96
N TYR A 186 -1.99 5.74 -22.66
CA TYR A 186 -1.99 4.57 -23.54
C TYR A 186 -3.17 4.55 -24.51
N GLY A 187 -4.22 5.34 -24.23
CA GLY A 187 -5.34 5.57 -25.14
C GLY A 187 -5.05 6.55 -26.28
N LEU A 188 -3.89 7.22 -26.27
CA LEU A 188 -3.51 8.17 -27.31
C LEU A 188 -3.20 7.46 -28.65
N SER A 189 -3.77 8.01 -29.72
CA SER A 189 -3.49 7.65 -31.11
C SER A 189 -2.05 7.97 -31.52
N LYS A 190 -1.58 7.38 -32.63
CA LYS A 190 -0.24 7.63 -33.16
C LYS A 190 0.02 9.12 -33.46
N ARG A 191 -1.01 9.84 -33.93
CA ARG A 191 -0.92 11.28 -34.23
C ARG A 191 -0.72 12.08 -32.95
N GLU A 192 -1.54 11.83 -31.92
CA GLU A 192 -1.42 12.51 -30.62
C GLU A 192 -0.09 12.21 -29.93
N ARG A 193 0.41 10.97 -30.00
CA ARG A 193 1.74 10.62 -29.46
C ARG A 193 2.86 11.39 -30.16
N ALA A 194 2.85 11.46 -31.49
CA ALA A 194 3.85 12.23 -32.25
C ALA A 194 3.82 13.73 -31.91
N CYS A 195 2.62 14.31 -31.72
CA CYS A 195 2.48 15.68 -31.25
C CYS A 195 3.05 15.87 -29.83
N LEU A 196 2.81 14.93 -28.91
CA LEU A 196 3.39 15.01 -27.56
C LEU A 196 4.91 14.90 -27.55
N GLU A 197 5.46 13.94 -28.28
CA GLU A 197 6.92 13.76 -28.39
C GLU A 197 7.58 15.03 -28.94
N PHE A 198 6.95 15.68 -29.93
CA PHE A 198 7.40 16.96 -30.46
C PHE A 198 7.33 18.08 -29.41
N LEU A 199 6.22 18.21 -28.67
CA LEU A 199 6.11 19.17 -27.57
C LEU A 199 7.16 18.92 -26.48
N GLY A 200 7.58 17.67 -26.29
CA GLY A 200 8.64 17.30 -25.33
C GLY A 200 10.04 17.83 -25.66
N LEU A 201 10.26 18.31 -26.89
CA LEU A 201 11.51 18.95 -27.28
C LEU A 201 11.61 20.41 -26.79
N GLU A 202 10.50 20.98 -26.35
CA GLU A 202 10.42 22.38 -25.94
C GLU A 202 10.83 22.58 -24.48
N ASN A 203 11.79 23.48 -24.27
CA ASN A 203 12.39 23.74 -22.95
C ASN A 203 11.86 25.01 -22.27
N SER A 204 10.86 25.68 -22.86
CA SER A 204 10.39 26.98 -22.36
C SER A 204 8.87 27.06 -22.20
N LEU A 205 8.43 28.04 -21.42
CA LEU A 205 7.03 28.33 -21.13
C LEU A 205 6.38 28.97 -22.36
N PHE A 206 5.75 28.15 -23.20
CA PHE A 206 5.08 28.61 -24.42
C PHE A 206 3.61 28.91 -24.17
N THR A 207 3.15 30.05 -24.68
CA THR A 207 1.72 30.39 -24.76
C THR A 207 1.37 30.68 -26.21
N ARG A 208 0.30 30.05 -26.70
CA ARG A 208 -0.20 30.24 -28.07
C ARG A 208 -1.72 30.14 -28.06
N THR A 209 -2.38 30.82 -29.00
CA THR A 209 -3.80 30.59 -29.29
C THR A 209 -4.02 29.19 -29.85
N ARG A 210 -5.27 28.73 -29.90
CA ARG A 210 -5.62 27.40 -30.43
C ARG A 210 -5.14 27.20 -31.87
N ASP A 211 -5.34 28.20 -32.72
CA ASP A 211 -4.92 28.14 -34.14
C ASP A 211 -3.40 28.11 -34.27
N GLU A 212 -2.69 28.92 -33.48
CA GLU A 212 -1.23 28.91 -33.43
C GLU A 212 -0.68 27.57 -32.92
N TRP A 213 -1.33 26.92 -31.95
CA TRP A 213 -0.99 25.58 -31.50
C TRP A 213 -1.18 24.54 -32.61
N ILE A 214 -2.29 24.60 -33.35
CA ILE A 214 -2.52 23.68 -34.48
C ILE A 214 -1.41 23.85 -35.52
N GLN A 215 -1.10 25.08 -35.94
CA GLN A 215 -0.04 25.34 -36.92
C GLN A 215 1.32 24.85 -36.43
N TYR A 216 1.60 25.03 -35.14
CA TYR A 216 2.83 24.57 -34.53
C TYR A 216 2.92 23.03 -34.46
N LEU A 217 1.84 22.34 -34.10
CA LEU A 217 1.77 20.88 -34.08
C LEU A 217 1.86 20.27 -35.50
N LYS A 218 1.42 21.00 -36.52
CA LYS A 218 1.55 20.57 -37.93
C LYS A 218 2.99 20.40 -38.40
N ILE A 219 3.96 20.97 -37.69
CA ILE A 219 5.39 20.78 -37.97
C ILE A 219 5.79 19.31 -37.80
N SER A 220 5.26 18.61 -36.78
CA SER A 220 5.55 17.19 -36.55
C SER A 220 4.51 16.25 -37.14
N CYS A 221 3.24 16.66 -37.15
CA CYS A 221 2.14 15.87 -37.68
C CYS A 221 1.27 16.73 -38.61
N PRO A 222 1.46 16.66 -39.95
CA PRO A 222 0.74 17.52 -40.90
C PRO A 222 -0.79 17.47 -40.79
N ASP A 223 -1.32 16.34 -40.34
CA ASP A 223 -2.75 16.09 -40.13
C ASP A 223 -3.25 16.53 -38.73
N ALA A 224 -2.44 17.28 -37.98
CA ALA A 224 -2.85 17.82 -36.68
C ALA A 224 -4.01 18.80 -36.84
N ASP A 225 -5.03 18.63 -36.02
CA ASP A 225 -6.27 19.42 -36.04
C ASP A 225 -6.66 19.88 -34.62
N ILE A 226 -7.81 20.55 -34.53
CA ILE A 226 -8.32 21.05 -33.25
C ILE A 226 -8.64 19.93 -32.26
N ILE A 227 -8.90 18.69 -32.71
CA ILE A 227 -9.22 17.56 -31.83
C ILE A 227 -8.03 17.23 -30.95
N ILE A 228 -6.80 17.28 -31.48
CA ILE A 228 -5.58 17.07 -30.69
C ILE A 228 -5.44 18.13 -29.60
N VAL A 229 -5.73 19.41 -29.92
CA VAL A 229 -5.66 20.51 -28.95
C VAL A 229 -6.72 20.34 -27.85
N ILE A 230 -7.95 19.97 -28.22
CA ILE A 230 -9.01 19.65 -27.26
C ILE A 230 -8.57 18.48 -26.38
N LYS A 231 -7.96 17.44 -26.97
CA LYS A 231 -7.50 16.28 -26.21
C LYS A 231 -6.42 16.65 -25.20
N PHE A 232 -5.47 17.49 -25.58
CA PHE A 232 -4.41 17.96 -24.68
C PHE A 232 -4.94 18.89 -23.59
N LEU A 233 -6.01 19.65 -23.85
CA LEU A 233 -6.76 20.38 -22.81
C LEU A 233 -7.43 19.42 -21.82
N GLU A 234 -8.14 18.40 -22.30
CA GLU A 234 -8.78 17.39 -21.43
C GLU A 234 -7.79 16.67 -20.52
N LEU A 235 -6.58 16.42 -21.03
CA LEU A 235 -5.51 15.75 -20.30
C LEU A 235 -4.72 16.70 -19.37
N GLY A 236 -5.02 17.99 -19.40
CA GLY A 236 -4.32 19.03 -18.62
C GLY A 236 -2.89 19.31 -19.10
N ILE A 237 -2.54 18.89 -20.32
CA ILE A 237 -1.25 19.23 -20.96
C ILE A 237 -1.28 20.69 -21.42
N PHE A 238 -2.45 21.16 -21.83
CA PHE A 238 -2.72 22.57 -22.01
C PHE A 238 -3.64 23.09 -20.90
N SER A 239 -3.38 24.32 -20.46
CA SER A 239 -4.21 25.05 -19.50
C SER A 239 -4.71 26.35 -20.12
N GLU A 240 -5.95 26.71 -19.82
CA GLU A 240 -6.50 28.03 -20.19
C GLU A 240 -5.92 29.13 -19.29
N ILE A 241 -5.58 30.26 -19.89
CA ILE A 241 -5.13 31.44 -19.14
C ILE A 241 -6.34 32.35 -18.93
N PRO A 242 -6.64 32.76 -17.69
CA PRO A 242 -7.74 33.68 -17.43
C PRO A 242 -7.65 34.94 -18.31
N GLU A 243 -8.79 35.34 -18.88
CA GLU A 243 -8.93 36.56 -19.69
C GLU A 243 -8.05 36.61 -20.96
N SER A 244 -7.53 35.46 -21.41
CA SER A 244 -6.70 35.35 -22.60
C SER A 244 -7.17 34.21 -23.51
N PRO A 245 -7.19 34.40 -24.84
CA PRO A 245 -7.50 33.32 -25.78
C PRO A 245 -6.34 32.31 -25.94
N LYS A 246 -5.23 32.51 -25.22
CA LYS A 246 -4.03 31.67 -25.28
C LYS A 246 -4.12 30.51 -24.31
N LEU A 247 -3.56 29.39 -24.73
CA LEU A 247 -3.33 28.20 -23.94
C LEU A 247 -1.85 28.14 -23.54
N PHE A 248 -1.63 27.73 -22.30
CA PHE A 248 -0.32 27.51 -21.70
C PHE A 248 0.04 26.01 -21.74
N LEU A 249 1.31 25.69 -22.03
CA LEU A 249 1.82 24.32 -21.99
C LEU A 249 2.28 23.94 -20.57
N GLU A 250 1.60 22.99 -19.95
CA GLU A 250 1.94 22.43 -18.64
C GLU A 250 3.08 21.42 -18.75
N THR A 251 4.32 21.90 -18.70
CA THR A 251 5.52 21.08 -18.89
C THR A 251 5.64 19.91 -17.91
N SER A 252 5.14 20.07 -16.68
CA SER A 252 5.15 18.99 -15.67
C SER A 252 4.17 17.86 -16.01
N VAL A 253 3.00 18.20 -16.54
CA VAL A 253 1.99 17.24 -16.99
C VAL A 253 2.44 16.57 -18.28
N LEU A 254 3.02 17.34 -19.21
CA LEU A 254 3.65 16.81 -20.42
C LEU A 254 4.74 15.79 -20.08
N ASP A 255 5.67 16.12 -19.18
CA ASP A 255 6.73 15.20 -18.74
C ASP A 255 6.15 13.91 -18.14
N LYS A 256 5.06 13.99 -17.37
CA LYS A 256 4.36 12.81 -16.86
C LYS A 256 3.87 11.90 -18.00
N TYR A 257 3.17 12.44 -19.00
CA TYR A 257 2.66 11.65 -20.13
C TYR A 257 3.79 11.08 -21.00
N LEU A 258 4.85 11.86 -21.26
CA LEU A 258 6.02 11.39 -22.00
C LEU A 258 6.73 10.25 -21.26
N ASN A 259 6.93 10.38 -19.95
CA ASN A 259 7.49 9.30 -19.14
C ASN A 259 6.60 8.05 -19.18
N ALA A 260 5.27 8.21 -19.17
CA ALA A 260 4.35 7.08 -19.27
C ALA A 260 4.49 6.35 -20.61
N ILE A 261 4.54 7.09 -21.73
CA ILE A 261 4.68 6.56 -23.09
C ILE A 261 6.04 5.86 -23.25
N HIS A 262 7.14 6.52 -22.89
CA HIS A 262 8.48 5.91 -22.98
C HIS A 262 8.65 4.71 -22.02
N GLY A 263 7.92 4.71 -20.91
CA GLY A 263 7.87 3.65 -19.91
C GLY A 263 6.84 2.55 -20.20
N GLU A 264 6.11 2.58 -21.32
CA GLU A 264 4.99 1.66 -21.59
C GLU A 264 5.39 0.19 -21.43
N HIS A 265 6.56 -0.21 -21.95
CA HIS A 265 7.08 -1.57 -21.84
C HIS A 265 7.38 -2.03 -20.40
N ASN A 266 7.66 -1.08 -19.48
CA ASN A 266 7.88 -1.39 -18.07
C ASN A 266 6.54 -1.58 -17.34
N ILE A 267 5.51 -0.83 -17.73
CA ILE A 267 4.25 -0.70 -16.99
C ILE A 267 3.17 -1.68 -17.50
N ARG A 268 3.04 -1.83 -18.82
CA ARG A 268 1.92 -2.57 -19.42
C ARG A 268 2.04 -4.09 -19.23
N GLY A 269 0.89 -4.73 -19.03
CA GLY A 269 0.77 -6.20 -18.89
C GLY A 269 1.14 -6.72 -17.50
N LEU A 270 0.84 -5.95 -16.45
CA LEU A 270 1.10 -6.29 -15.04
C LEU A 270 -0.03 -7.11 -14.37
N LEU A 271 -0.83 -7.82 -15.16
CA LEU A 271 -1.92 -8.69 -14.71
C LEU A 271 -1.53 -10.17 -14.88
#